data_AF-A0A2E5J6S6-F1
#
_entry.id   AF-A0A2E5J6S6-F1
#
_cell.length_a   1.000
_cell.length_b   1.000
_cell.length_c   1.000
_cell.angle_alpha   90.00
_cell.angle_beta   90.00
_cell.angle_gamma   90.00
#
_symmetry.space_group_name_H-M   'P 1'
#
loop_
_entity.id
_entity.type
_entity.pdbx_description
1 polymer ?
#
loop_
_entity_poly.entity_id
_entity_poly.type
_entity_poly.pdbx_seq_one_letter_code
_entity_poly.pdbx_strand_id
1 'polypeptide(L)' 'MIQLKKKKIPLRKIDVDFLDEISLGSLLMHFFLETIFTCYLLNINPFDQPAVEEGKILTK' A
#
# COMPACT_ATOMS: atom_id res chain seq x y z
N MET A 1 -18.62 6.31 -8.27
CA MET A 1 -18.02 5.25 -9.12
C MET A 1 -18.36 5.37 -10.61
N ILE A 2 -19.63 5.56 -11.00
CA ILE A 2 -20.04 5.61 -12.42
C ILE A 2 -19.27 6.67 -13.23
N GLN A 3 -19.06 7.87 -12.67
CA GLN A 3 -18.31 8.93 -13.35
C GLN A 3 -16.81 8.62 -13.52
N LEU A 4 -16.18 7.95 -12.55
CA LEU A 4 -14.78 7.54 -12.63
C LEU A 4 -14.59 6.45 -13.70
N LYS A 5 -15.53 5.50 -13.78
CA LYS A 5 -15.57 4.48 -14.84
C LYS A 5 -15.71 5.09 -16.24
N LYS A 6 -16.59 6.09 -16.41
CA LYS A 6 -16.78 6.81 -17.68
C LYS A 6 -15.52 7.54 -18.16
N LYS A 7 -14.70 8.02 -17.23
CA LYS A 7 -13.42 8.70 -17.52
C LYS A 7 -12.25 7.75 -17.79
N LYS A 8 -12.48 6.43 -17.87
CA LYS A 8 -11.44 5.39 -18.06
C LYS A 8 -10.31 5.45 -17.03
N ILE A 9 -10.62 5.89 -15.82
CA ILE A 9 -9.67 5.91 -14.70
C ILE A 9 -9.67 4.50 -14.07
N PRO A 10 -8.52 3.82 -13.94
CA PRO A 10 -8.43 2.56 -13.22
C PRO A 10 -8.99 2.68 -11.81
N LEU A 11 -9.87 1.75 -11.43
CA LEU A 11 -10.60 1.81 -10.16
C LEU A 11 -10.63 0.42 -9.50
N ARG A 12 -10.14 0.34 -8.26
CA ARG A 12 -10.33 -0.81 -7.37
C ARG A 12 -11.40 -0.47 -6.33
N LYS A 13 -12.31 -1.41 -6.06
CA LYS A 13 -13.28 -1.34 -4.96
C LYS A 13 -12.95 -2.47 -4.00
N ILE A 14 -12.84 -2.15 -2.71
CA ILE A 14 -12.72 -3.14 -1.64
C ILE A 14 -13.96 -2.96 -0.79
N ASP A 15 -14.80 -3.99 -0.75
CA ASP A 15 -15.99 -4.02 0.08
C ASP A 15 -15.64 -4.70 1.41
N VAL A 16 -16.11 -4.12 2.50
CA VAL A 16 -15.92 -4.63 3.86
C VAL A 16 -17.31 -4.68 4.50
N ASP A 17 -17.71 -5.87 4.94
CA ASP A 17 -19.08 -6.11 5.43
C ASP A 17 -19.33 -5.48 6.79
N PHE A 18 -18.33 -5.48 7.68
CA PHE A 18 -18.41 -4.91 9.02
C PHE A 18 -17.15 -4.10 9.36
N LEU A 19 -17.34 -2.99 10.07
CA LEU A 19 -16.22 -2.21 10.59
C LEU A 19 -15.84 -2.72 11.99
N ASP A 20 -15.07 -3.80 12.01
CA ASP A 20 -14.53 -4.41 13.22
C ASP A 20 -13.01 -4.62 13.14
N GLU A 21 -12.41 -5.05 14.24
CA GLU A 21 -10.96 -5.21 14.37
C GLU A 21 -10.42 -6.29 13.43
N ILE A 22 -11.21 -7.35 13.16
CA ILE A 22 -10.83 -8.45 12.27
C ILE A 22 -10.77 -7.96 10.83
N SER A 23 -11.81 -7.24 10.40
CA SER A 23 -11.93 -6.69 9.05
C SER A 23 -10.87 -5.63 8.81
N LEU A 24 -10.59 -4.76 9.79
CA LEU A 24 -9.51 -3.79 9.73
C LEU A 24 -8.14 -4.46 9.64
N GLY A 25 -7.86 -5.46 10.49
CA GLY A 25 -6.61 -6.21 10.46
C GLY A 25 -6.39 -6.95 9.13
N SER A 26 -7.45 -7.53 8.58
CA SER A 26 -7.42 -8.20 7.27
C SER A 26 -7.14 -7.22 6.14
N LEU A 27 -7.75 -6.04 6.17
CA LEU A 27 -7.49 -4.98 5.19
C LEU A 27 -6.05 -4.47 5.26
N LEU A 28 -5.50 -4.29 6.47
CA LEU A 28 -4.10 -3.89 6.66
C LEU A 28 -3.14 -4.96 6.11
N MET A 29 -3.37 -6.23 6.45
CA MET A 29 -2.54 -7.33 5.97
C MET A 29 -2.59 -7.45 4.44
N HIS A 30 -3.75 -7.22 3.82
CA HIS A 30 -3.87 -7.15 2.36
C HIS A 30 -2.90 -6.14 1.75
N PHE A 31 -2.83 -4.92 2.29
CA PHE A 31 -1.91 -3.89 1.78
C PHE A 31 -0.44 -4.18 2.08
N PHE A 32 -0.11 -4.81 3.22
CA PHE A 32 1.26 -5.25 3.48
C PHE A 32 1.72 -6.30 2.47
N LEU A 33 0.91 -7.32 2.23
CA LEU A 33 1.21 -8.35 1.24
C LEU A 33 1.29 -7.78 -0.18
N GLU A 34 0.36 -6.89 -0.55
CA GLU A 34 0.39 -6.19 -1.84
C GLU A 34 1.69 -5.40 -2.03
N THR A 35 2.13 -4.69 -0.99
CA THR A 35 3.39 -3.91 -1.03
C THR A 35 4.58 -4.83 -1.21
N ILE A 36 4.69 -5.89 -0.40
CA ILE A 36 5.79 -6.87 -0.49
C ILE A 36 5.85 -7.51 -1.87
N PHE A 37 4.71 -7.96 -2.41
CA PHE A 37 4.67 -8.55 -3.74
C PHE A 37 5.01 -7.54 -4.83
N THR A 38 4.55 -6.30 -4.72
CA THR A 38 4.90 -5.24 -5.68
C THR A 38 6.40 -4.96 -5.69
N CYS A 39 7.04 -4.88 -4.52
CA CYS A 39 8.49 -4.73 -4.43
C CYS A 39 9.23 -5.89 -5.08
N TYR A 40 8.82 -7.14 -4.84
CA TYR A 40 9.41 -8.30 -5.51
C TYR A 40 9.20 -8.28 -7.03
N LEU A 41 8.02 -7.89 -7.53
CA LEU A 41 7.76 -7.72 -8.97
C LEU A 41 8.64 -6.64 -9.60
N LEU A 42 9.01 -5.62 -8.83
CA LEU A 42 9.89 -4.52 -9.26
C LEU A 42 11.38 -4.78 -8.99
N ASN A 43 11.74 -5.94 -8.41
CA ASN A 43 13.10 -6.25 -7.94
C ASN A 43 13.67 -5.22 -6.94
N ILE A 44 12.83 -4.73 -6.03
CA ILE A 44 13.18 -3.80 -4.94
C ILE A 44 13.08 -4.55 -3.61
N ASN A 45 13.93 -4.20 -2.63
CA ASN A 45 13.81 -4.71 -1.26
C ASN A 45 12.65 -4.00 -0.53
N PRO A 46 11.59 -4.71 -0.08
CA PRO A 46 10.48 -4.08 0.66
C PRO A 46 10.80 -3.73 2.12
N PHE A 47 11.96 -4.15 2.64
CA PHE A 47 12.26 -4.12 4.07
C PHE A 47 13.38 -3.16 4.48
N ASP A 48 13.89 -2.33 3.55
CA ASP A 48 14.91 -1.33 3.84
C ASP A 48 14.43 0.11 3.57
N GLN A 49 15.22 1.09 4.02
CA GLN A 49 14.96 2.51 3.83
C GLN A 49 16.27 3.33 3.84
N PRO A 50 17.20 3.07 2.91
CA PRO A 50 18.56 3.64 2.94
C PRO A 50 18.59 5.16 2.86
N ALA A 51 17.69 5.78 2.08
CA ALA A 51 17.65 7.24 1.88
C ALA A 51 17.35 8.04 3.17
N VAL A 52 16.76 7.40 4.19
CA VAL A 52 16.43 8.06 5.46
C VAL A 52 17.69 8.37 6.27
N GLU A 53 18.75 7.55 6.14
CA GLU A 53 19.96 7.71 6.94
C GLU A 53 20.76 8.95 6.56
N GLU A 54 20.81 9.31 5.27
CA GLU A 54 21.45 10.54 4.81
C GLU A 54 20.79 11.80 5.40
N GLY A 55 19.46 11.83 5.47
CA GLY A 55 18.71 12.93 6.08
C GLY A 55 18.99 13.09 7.58
N LYS A 56 19.19 11.97 8.30
CA LYS A 56 19.54 12.00 9.73
C LYS A 56 20.94 12.58 9.98
N ILE A 57 21.88 12.37 9.06
CA ILE A 57 23.24 12.93 9.16
C ILE A 57 23.21 14.44 8.96
N LEU A 58 22.48 14.93 7.96
CA LEU A 58 22.45 16.36 7.59
C LEU A 58 21.76 17.27 8.61
N THR A 59 20.91 16.70 9.49
CA THR A 59 20.12 17.46 10.47
C THR A 59 20.77 17.49 11.86
N LYS A 60 21.94 16.86 12.04
CA LYS A 60 22.77 16.97 13.25
C LYS A 60 23.72 18.14 13.16
#